data_AF-A0A3A1NAI1-F1
#
_entry.id   AF-A0A3A1NAI1-F1
#
_cell.length_a   1.000
_cell.length_b   1.000
_cell.length_c   1.000
_cell.angle_alpha   90.00
_cell.angle_beta   90.00
_cell.angle_gamma   90.00
#
_symmetry.space_group_name_H-M   'P 1'
#
loop_
_entity.id
_entity.type
_entity.pdbx_description
1 polymer ?
#
loop_
_entity_poly.entity_id
_entity_poly.type
_entity_poly.pdbx_seq_one_letter_code
_entity_poly.pdbx_strand_id
1 'polypeptide(L)'
;MENFTFVRLRNYVAQKFTFMVLILIFGLTSSFSVDHLYTSSFFNNSVVPGDFAQGTTSVLSTASLWHPLMAELSNEDCDGDGVTCEQENEDGTDPNDPCDFIFEHQNCSPSETWKKDDCDGDGIENGQEKVDGTDPLNPCDFVVEHQGCSVSNEWKKDDCDGDGVSNGQEKEDGTDPLDPCDFVLEHQDCSVSNEWKKDDCDGDGVSNGREKEDGTDPLDPCDFVLEHQDCSVSDEWKKDDCDGDGVSNGQEKEDGTDPLDPCDFVLENQDCSPSEEWKKDDCDGDGVSNGQENEDGTDPLDPCDFVSENQDCSASEEWKKDDCDGDGVTNGDETEDGTDPLDPCDYNLESITLPQSGDYLEADCDGDGVTNGVEKEDGTDPLDPCDFVLDSQTVDPDSNWNSSDCDGDGVTNGDETEDGTDPLDPCDYNPESITLPQSGDYLEADCDGDGVTNEKENEDGTDPQDPCDFVLDSQTVDPDSTWNSSDCDGDGVTNGDETEDG
;
A
#
# COMPACT_ATOMS: atom_id res chain seq x y z
N MET A 1 43.71 4.81 16.95
CA MET A 1 43.23 5.03 18.32
C MET A 1 41.73 4.87 18.23
N GLU A 2 41.26 3.65 18.51
CA GLU A 2 39.86 3.28 18.47
C GLU A 2 39.23 3.71 19.81
N ASN A 3 38.12 4.44 19.76
CA ASN A 3 37.21 4.63 20.89
C ASN A 3 35.82 4.93 20.34
N PHE A 4 34.99 3.88 20.30
CA PHE A 4 33.54 3.95 20.13
C PHE A 4 32.87 4.06 21.50
N THR A 5 31.95 5.02 21.65
CA THR A 5 30.79 5.08 22.57
C THR A 5 30.03 6.38 22.23
N PHE A 6 28.70 6.51 22.11
CA PHE A 6 27.57 6.18 23.00
C PHE A 6 26.26 6.26 22.14
N VAL A 7 25.45 5.20 21.96
CA VAL A 7 24.17 4.89 22.64
C VAL A 7 23.11 6.02 22.67
N ARG A 8 21.95 5.83 22.01
CA ARG A 8 20.63 5.59 22.65
C ARG A 8 19.49 5.29 21.64
N LEU A 9 18.98 4.05 21.66
CA LEU A 9 17.60 3.73 21.22
C LEU A 9 16.78 3.30 22.46
N ARG A 10 15.64 3.95 22.69
CA ARG A 10 14.46 3.53 23.48
C ARG A 10 13.42 3.09 22.43
N ASN A 11 12.53 2.12 22.56
CA ASN A 11 11.96 1.35 23.67
C ASN A 11 11.23 0.14 23.05
N TYR A 12 11.48 -1.09 23.48
CA TYR A 12 10.50 -2.20 23.36
C TYR A 12 10.36 -2.86 24.73
N VAL A 13 9.14 -2.84 25.27
CA VAL A 13 8.82 -3.44 26.57
C VAL A 13 8.27 -4.85 26.34
N ALA A 14 9.11 -5.85 26.58
CA ALA A 14 8.69 -7.23 26.80
C ALA A 14 8.63 -7.53 28.31
N GLN A 15 7.46 -7.89 28.84
CA GLN A 15 7.32 -8.38 30.20
C GLN A 15 7.24 -9.92 30.23
N LYS A 16 8.31 -10.56 30.69
CA LYS A 16 8.26 -11.88 31.37
C LYS A 16 9.23 -11.91 32.56
N PHE A 17 8.71 -12.27 33.73
CA PHE A 17 9.43 -12.80 34.90
C PHE A 17 8.46 -13.80 35.57
N THR A 18 8.66 -15.12 35.67
CA THR A 18 9.73 -16.01 36.19
C THR A 18 9.65 -16.31 37.70
N PHE A 19 9.10 -17.50 38.00
CA PHE A 19 9.51 -18.57 38.95
C PHE A 19 9.89 -18.33 40.44
N MET A 20 9.29 -19.16 41.34
CA MET A 20 9.91 -19.95 42.45
C MET A 20 8.78 -20.72 43.20
N VAL A 21 8.66 -22.07 43.23
CA VAL A 21 9.41 -23.19 43.87
C VAL A 21 9.44 -23.23 45.41
N LEU A 22 8.76 -24.24 46.00
CA LEU A 22 9.15 -25.16 47.12
C LEU A 22 7.89 -25.95 47.58
N ILE A 23 7.71 -27.28 47.46
CA ILE A 23 8.42 -28.51 47.91
C ILE A 23 7.78 -29.15 49.19
N LEU A 24 7.52 -30.49 49.10
CA LEU A 24 7.45 -31.57 50.15
C LEU A 24 6.14 -31.74 51.01
N ILE A 25 5.56 -32.92 51.35
CA ILE A 25 5.87 -34.39 51.38
C ILE A 25 4.56 -35.24 51.37
N PHE A 26 4.72 -36.54 51.06
CA PHE A 26 3.95 -37.78 51.40
C PHE A 26 3.11 -38.32 50.23
N GLY A 27 3.20 -39.57 49.77
CA GLY A 27 3.93 -40.76 50.21
C GLY A 27 3.12 -42.02 49.84
N LEU A 28 3.79 -43.01 49.24
CA LEU A 28 3.51 -44.46 49.25
C LEU A 28 2.38 -45.08 48.36
N THR A 29 2.85 -45.97 47.46
CA THR A 29 2.33 -47.31 47.05
C THR A 29 0.89 -47.39 46.50
N SER A 30 0.61 -47.97 45.34
CA SER A 30 0.80 -49.40 45.00
C SER A 30 0.48 -49.63 43.51
N SER A 31 1.17 -50.59 42.91
CA SER A 31 0.88 -51.28 41.65
C SER A 31 -0.56 -51.75 41.48
N PHE A 32 -1.15 -51.59 40.29
CA PHE A 32 -1.93 -52.63 39.59
C PHE A 32 -2.03 -52.27 38.09
N SER A 33 -1.62 -53.23 37.25
CA SER A 33 -1.82 -53.26 35.80
C SER A 33 -3.29 -53.56 35.46
N VAL A 34 -3.71 -53.27 34.23
CA VAL A 34 -4.21 -54.25 33.23
C VAL A 34 -4.87 -53.49 32.06
N ASP A 35 -4.34 -53.76 30.85
CA ASP A 35 -4.95 -53.51 29.55
C ASP A 35 -6.24 -54.32 29.35
N HIS A 36 -7.18 -53.80 28.56
CA HIS A 36 -8.21 -54.66 27.97
C HIS A 36 -8.34 -54.41 26.46
N LEU A 37 -7.76 -55.35 25.71
CA LEU A 37 -8.18 -55.78 24.39
C LEU A 37 -9.58 -56.43 24.49
N TYR A 38 -10.38 -56.29 23.44
CA TYR A 38 -11.56 -57.12 23.22
C TYR A 38 -11.49 -57.74 21.82
N THR A 39 -11.29 -59.06 21.78
CA THR A 39 -11.61 -59.92 20.65
C THR A 39 -12.52 -61.06 21.13
N SER A 40 -13.17 -61.68 20.16
CA SER A 40 -14.27 -62.65 20.18
C SER A 40 -14.10 -63.94 21.01
N SER A 41 -15.23 -64.44 21.54
CA SER A 41 -15.89 -65.70 21.11
C SER A 41 -16.41 -66.65 22.23
N PHE A 42 -17.59 -67.23 21.94
CA PHE A 42 -18.18 -68.52 22.40
C PHE A 42 -18.77 -68.72 23.83
N PHE A 43 -20.09 -69.04 23.95
CA PHE A 43 -20.71 -70.40 23.95
C PHE A 43 -22.12 -70.44 24.61
N ASN A 44 -23.04 -71.15 23.95
CA ASN A 44 -24.16 -72.04 24.41
C ASN A 44 -24.90 -71.87 25.75
N ASN A 45 -26.25 -72.00 25.63
CA ASN A 45 -27.25 -72.83 26.37
C ASN A 45 -28.53 -71.99 26.61
N SER A 46 -29.77 -72.49 26.63
CA SER A 46 -30.38 -73.82 26.60
C SER A 46 -31.88 -73.60 26.30
N VAL A 47 -32.50 -74.55 25.58
CA VAL A 47 -33.96 -74.72 25.46
C VAL A 47 -34.42 -75.84 26.40
N VAL A 48 -35.63 -75.75 26.96
CA VAL A 48 -36.44 -76.86 27.53
C VAL A 48 -37.94 -76.46 27.41
N PRO A 49 -38.94 -77.38 27.26
CA PRO A 49 -39.15 -78.39 26.21
C PRO A 49 -40.63 -78.48 25.73
N GLY A 50 -40.91 -79.36 24.77
CA GLY A 50 -42.26 -79.87 24.46
C GLY A 50 -42.22 -81.10 23.56
N ASP A 51 -42.63 -82.25 24.08
CA ASP A 51 -42.59 -83.58 23.45
C ASP A 51 -43.51 -83.73 22.20
N PHE A 52 -43.16 -84.59 21.23
CA PHE A 52 -43.61 -85.99 21.09
C PHE A 52 -43.24 -86.56 19.70
N ALA A 53 -43.16 -87.89 19.62
CA ALA A 53 -42.31 -88.70 18.75
C ALA A 53 -42.87 -89.19 17.39
N GLN A 54 -41.97 -89.90 16.68
CA GLN A 54 -42.13 -90.92 15.60
C GLN A 54 -42.00 -90.39 14.16
N GLY A 55 -41.18 -90.96 13.25
CA GLY A 55 -40.27 -92.10 13.30
C GLY A 55 -40.00 -92.64 11.89
N THR A 56 -38.74 -93.03 11.62
CA THR A 56 -38.28 -94.08 10.66
C THR A 56 -38.46 -93.78 9.15
N THR A 57 -37.60 -94.15 8.17
CA THR A 57 -36.45 -95.06 8.00
C THR A 57 -35.62 -94.60 6.80
N SER A 58 -34.31 -94.89 6.80
CA SER A 58 -33.40 -94.80 5.64
C SER A 58 -33.58 -95.95 4.65
N VAL A 59 -33.34 -95.71 3.34
CA VAL A 59 -32.59 -96.67 2.50
C VAL A 59 -31.87 -95.97 1.34
N LEU A 60 -30.62 -96.42 1.11
CA LEU A 60 -29.68 -96.03 0.04
C LEU A 60 -30.24 -96.25 -1.39
N SER A 61 -29.72 -95.52 -2.39
CA SER A 61 -28.82 -96.09 -3.43
C SER A 61 -28.47 -95.08 -4.54
N THR A 62 -27.16 -94.90 -4.74
CA THR A 62 -26.42 -94.69 -6.00
C THR A 62 -27.18 -94.27 -7.29
N ALA A 63 -26.78 -93.14 -7.88
CA ALA A 63 -26.47 -93.04 -9.32
C ALA A 63 -25.84 -91.68 -9.64
N SER A 64 -24.52 -91.66 -9.83
CA SER A 64 -23.84 -90.69 -10.68
C SER A 64 -23.98 -91.16 -12.12
N LEU A 65 -24.62 -90.35 -12.97
CA LEU A 65 -24.45 -90.20 -14.44
C LEU A 65 -25.72 -89.55 -15.02
N TRP A 66 -25.54 -88.63 -15.99
CA TRP A 66 -26.53 -87.82 -16.73
C TRP A 66 -27.01 -86.55 -15.98
N HIS A 67 -26.68 -85.28 -16.33
CA HIS A 67 -26.45 -84.61 -17.61
C HIS A 67 -25.46 -83.41 -17.46
N PRO A 68 -24.69 -83.02 -18.50
CA PRO A 68 -23.93 -81.78 -18.55
C PRO A 68 -24.76 -80.59 -19.06
N LEU A 69 -26.05 -80.52 -18.72
CA LEU A 69 -26.97 -79.49 -19.22
C LEU A 69 -27.55 -78.59 -18.12
N MET A 70 -27.06 -78.72 -16.88
CA MET A 70 -27.48 -77.92 -15.73
C MET A 70 -26.38 -76.94 -15.27
N ALA A 71 -25.31 -76.80 -16.05
CA ALA A 71 -24.25 -75.81 -15.83
C ALA A 71 -24.25 -74.71 -16.92
N GLU A 72 -25.26 -74.69 -17.78
CA GLU A 72 -25.47 -73.65 -18.82
C GLU A 72 -26.64 -72.71 -18.47
N LEU A 73 -27.28 -72.87 -17.30
CA LEU A 73 -28.46 -72.09 -16.88
C LEU A 73 -28.21 -71.24 -15.61
N SER A 74 -26.97 -71.18 -15.11
CA SER A 74 -26.61 -70.32 -13.96
C SER A 74 -25.74 -69.11 -14.34
N ASN A 75 -25.39 -68.98 -15.62
CA ASN A 75 -24.62 -67.86 -16.19
C ASN A 75 -25.46 -67.07 -17.21
N GLU A 76 -26.78 -67.14 -17.09
CA GLU A 76 -27.67 -66.31 -17.90
C GLU A 76 -27.61 -64.89 -17.30
N ASP A 77 -27.48 -63.90 -18.17
CA ASP A 77 -27.58 -62.46 -17.89
C ASP A 77 -28.99 -62.09 -18.39
N CYS A 78 -29.88 -61.74 -17.46
CA CYS A 78 -31.33 -61.79 -17.66
C CYS A 78 -31.86 -60.54 -18.38
N ASP A 79 -31.24 -59.39 -18.18
CA ASP A 79 -31.58 -58.10 -18.80
C ASP A 79 -30.47 -57.54 -19.70
N GLY A 80 -29.29 -58.16 -19.69
CA GLY A 80 -28.21 -57.88 -20.63
C GLY A 80 -27.27 -56.78 -20.17
N ASP A 81 -27.21 -56.47 -18.87
CA ASP A 81 -26.37 -55.45 -18.24
C ASP A 81 -24.90 -55.89 -18.06
N GLY A 82 -24.60 -57.18 -18.25
CA GLY A 82 -23.28 -57.77 -18.06
C GLY A 82 -23.03 -58.35 -16.67
N VAL A 83 -24.03 -58.39 -15.79
CA VAL A 83 -24.06 -59.10 -14.51
C VAL A 83 -24.94 -60.36 -14.67
N THR A 84 -24.62 -61.45 -13.99
CA THR A 84 -25.45 -62.67 -14.09
C THR A 84 -26.62 -62.58 -13.13
N CYS A 85 -27.77 -63.16 -13.50
CA CYS A 85 -28.94 -63.10 -12.61
C CYS A 85 -28.66 -63.76 -11.23
N GLU A 86 -27.74 -64.72 -11.15
CA GLU A 86 -27.30 -65.29 -9.86
C GLU A 86 -26.56 -64.26 -9.01
N GLN A 87 -25.66 -63.48 -9.63
CA GLN A 87 -24.87 -62.44 -8.95
C GLN A 87 -25.77 -61.29 -8.47
N GLU A 88 -26.72 -60.84 -9.28
CA GLU A 88 -27.67 -59.79 -8.90
C GLU A 88 -28.57 -60.21 -7.72
N ASN A 89 -28.97 -61.49 -7.67
CA ASN A 89 -29.67 -62.03 -6.51
C ASN A 89 -28.80 -62.06 -5.24
N GLU A 90 -27.48 -62.17 -5.38
CA GLU A 90 -26.53 -62.08 -4.26
C GLU A 90 -26.32 -60.61 -3.82
N ASP A 91 -26.29 -59.70 -4.79
CA ASP A 91 -26.09 -58.26 -4.59
C ASP A 91 -27.34 -57.54 -4.09
N GLY A 92 -28.52 -58.10 -4.39
CA GLY A 92 -29.82 -57.55 -4.04
C GLY A 92 -30.39 -56.56 -5.06
N THR A 93 -29.90 -56.58 -6.30
CA THR A 93 -30.40 -55.80 -7.43
C THR A 93 -31.48 -56.57 -8.22
N ASP A 94 -32.33 -55.91 -9.02
CA ASP A 94 -33.40 -56.56 -9.81
C ASP A 94 -32.87 -57.18 -11.11
N PRO A 95 -32.86 -58.53 -11.24
CA PRO A 95 -32.32 -59.20 -12.43
C PRO A 95 -33.13 -59.04 -13.72
N ASN A 96 -34.04 -58.07 -13.79
CA ASN A 96 -34.81 -57.75 -14.98
C ASN A 96 -34.81 -56.25 -15.28
N ASP A 97 -34.06 -55.46 -14.50
CA ASP A 97 -33.91 -54.04 -14.71
C ASP A 97 -32.45 -53.75 -15.11
N PRO A 98 -32.19 -53.51 -16.41
CA PRO A 98 -30.83 -53.34 -16.93
C PRO A 98 -30.06 -52.15 -16.33
N CYS A 99 -30.73 -51.30 -15.55
CA CYS A 99 -30.16 -50.16 -14.84
C CYS A 99 -30.10 -50.36 -13.31
N ASP A 100 -30.44 -51.54 -12.79
CA ASP A 100 -30.31 -51.89 -11.37
C ASP A 100 -29.24 -52.98 -11.24
N PHE A 101 -27.98 -52.57 -11.16
CA PHE A 101 -26.85 -53.49 -11.03
C PHE A 101 -25.68 -52.87 -10.26
N ILE A 102 -24.73 -53.70 -9.83
CA ILE A 102 -23.46 -53.21 -9.25
C ILE A 102 -22.40 -53.17 -10.34
N PHE A 103 -21.96 -51.96 -10.71
CA PHE A 103 -20.98 -51.74 -11.79
C PHE A 103 -19.70 -52.58 -11.65
N GLU A 104 -19.18 -52.74 -10.43
CA GLU A 104 -17.97 -53.54 -10.14
C GLU A 104 -18.13 -55.05 -10.43
N HIS A 105 -19.37 -55.55 -10.49
CA HIS A 105 -19.67 -56.96 -10.69
C HIS A 105 -19.97 -57.34 -12.14
N GLN A 106 -19.86 -56.38 -13.06
CA GLN A 106 -20.03 -56.57 -14.49
C GLN A 106 -18.90 -57.43 -15.08
N ASN A 107 -19.11 -58.75 -15.03
CA ASN A 107 -18.09 -59.76 -15.28
C ASN A 107 -18.27 -60.48 -16.63
N CYS A 108 -19.34 -60.16 -17.36
CA CYS A 108 -19.56 -60.60 -18.73
C CYS A 108 -19.78 -59.40 -19.68
N SER A 109 -19.92 -59.65 -20.98
CA SER A 109 -20.06 -58.58 -21.98
C SER A 109 -21.52 -58.15 -22.08
N PRO A 110 -21.85 -56.86 -21.81
CA PRO A 110 -23.22 -56.40 -21.89
C PRO A 110 -23.80 -56.49 -23.31
N SER A 111 -25.11 -56.56 -23.36
CA SER A 111 -25.92 -56.61 -24.57
C SER A 111 -25.83 -55.33 -25.39
N GLU A 112 -26.13 -55.43 -26.69
CA GLU A 112 -26.24 -54.25 -27.58
C GLU A 112 -27.48 -53.38 -27.30
N THR A 113 -28.43 -53.90 -26.51
CA THR A 113 -29.58 -53.15 -26.01
C THR A 113 -29.15 -52.28 -24.85
N TRP A 114 -28.54 -52.85 -23.81
CA TRP A 114 -28.02 -52.12 -22.65
C TRP A 114 -27.04 -51.01 -23.06
N LYS A 115 -26.15 -51.26 -24.04
CA LYS A 115 -25.21 -50.24 -24.53
C LYS A 115 -25.84 -48.99 -25.13
N LYS A 116 -27.12 -49.03 -25.50
CA LYS A 116 -27.87 -47.91 -26.08
C LYS A 116 -28.87 -47.30 -25.10
N ASP A 117 -29.04 -47.95 -23.95
CA ASP A 117 -29.80 -47.38 -22.86
C ASP A 117 -28.93 -46.31 -22.19
N ASP A 118 -29.58 -45.41 -21.47
CA ASP A 118 -29.03 -44.28 -20.72
C ASP A 118 -29.64 -44.43 -19.33
N CYS A 119 -28.89 -45.07 -18.44
CA CYS A 119 -29.44 -45.62 -17.21
C CYS A 119 -29.60 -44.58 -16.10
N ASP A 120 -28.77 -43.54 -16.08
CA ASP A 120 -28.85 -42.43 -15.13
C ASP A 120 -29.50 -41.16 -15.72
N GLY A 121 -29.74 -41.14 -17.03
CA GLY A 121 -30.47 -40.08 -17.70
C GLY A 121 -29.66 -38.82 -17.93
N ASP A 122 -28.33 -38.90 -17.91
CA ASP A 122 -27.40 -37.81 -18.20
C ASP A 122 -27.34 -37.45 -19.70
N GLY A 123 -27.93 -38.29 -20.57
CA GLY A 123 -27.97 -38.12 -22.01
C GLY A 123 -26.79 -38.74 -22.77
N ILE A 124 -25.99 -39.58 -22.11
CA ILE A 124 -24.95 -40.43 -22.69
C ILE A 124 -25.44 -41.88 -22.67
N GLU A 125 -25.17 -42.62 -23.75
CA GLU A 125 -25.52 -44.05 -23.78
C GLU A 125 -24.49 -44.85 -22.96
N ASN A 126 -24.92 -45.85 -22.18
CA ASN A 126 -24.06 -46.69 -21.34
C ASN A 126 -22.83 -47.27 -22.08
N GLY A 127 -22.98 -47.53 -23.39
CA GLY A 127 -21.91 -48.01 -24.25
C GLY A 127 -20.82 -46.97 -24.54
N GLN A 128 -21.19 -45.69 -24.62
CA GLN A 128 -20.29 -44.55 -24.78
C GLN A 128 -19.58 -44.22 -23.46
N GLU A 129 -20.28 -44.24 -22.34
CA GLU A 129 -19.68 -44.07 -21.01
C GLU A 129 -18.61 -45.12 -20.72
N LYS A 130 -18.83 -46.37 -21.11
CA LYS A 130 -17.79 -47.40 -21.08
C LYS A 130 -16.54 -47.09 -21.91
N VAL A 131 -16.71 -46.34 -23.00
CA VAL A 131 -15.59 -45.90 -23.84
C VAL A 131 -14.85 -44.76 -23.16
N ASP A 132 -15.59 -43.87 -22.50
CA ASP A 132 -15.09 -42.70 -21.79
C ASP A 132 -14.49 -43.03 -20.41
N GLY A 133 -14.89 -44.17 -19.84
CA GLY A 133 -14.47 -44.63 -18.54
C GLY A 133 -15.30 -44.08 -17.38
N THR A 134 -16.52 -43.63 -17.65
CA THR A 134 -17.48 -43.10 -16.67
C THR A 134 -18.48 -44.17 -16.21
N ASP A 135 -19.17 -43.94 -15.10
CA ASP A 135 -20.13 -44.87 -14.47
C ASP A 135 -21.57 -44.67 -14.99
N PRO A 136 -22.14 -45.64 -15.74
CA PRO A 136 -23.50 -45.55 -16.31
C PRO A 136 -24.67 -45.48 -15.34
N LEU A 137 -24.39 -45.47 -14.04
CA LEU A 137 -25.38 -45.35 -12.97
C LEU A 137 -25.22 -44.04 -12.19
N ASN A 138 -24.25 -43.20 -12.54
CA ASN A 138 -23.96 -41.95 -11.83
C ASN A 138 -24.17 -40.75 -12.75
N PRO A 139 -25.28 -40.00 -12.59
CA PRO A 139 -25.65 -38.90 -13.48
C PRO A 139 -24.67 -37.71 -13.50
N CYS A 140 -23.69 -37.71 -12.58
CA CYS A 140 -22.65 -36.70 -12.43
C CYS A 140 -21.24 -37.22 -12.80
N ASP A 141 -21.13 -38.44 -13.32
CA ASP A 141 -19.88 -38.99 -13.85
C ASP A 141 -20.05 -39.15 -15.36
N PHE A 142 -19.76 -38.08 -16.11
CA PHE A 142 -19.93 -38.09 -17.57
C PHE A 142 -18.93 -37.15 -18.26
N VAL A 143 -18.77 -37.32 -19.57
CA VAL A 143 -17.96 -36.40 -20.39
C VAL A 143 -18.87 -35.41 -21.09
N VAL A 144 -18.80 -34.14 -20.69
CA VAL A 144 -19.63 -33.04 -21.17
C VAL A 144 -19.70 -32.96 -22.71
N GLU A 145 -18.57 -33.14 -23.40
CA GLU A 145 -18.49 -33.09 -24.88
C GLU A 145 -19.29 -34.20 -25.59
N HIS A 146 -19.57 -35.31 -24.91
CA HIS A 146 -20.29 -36.46 -25.46
C HIS A 146 -21.78 -36.45 -25.13
N GLN A 147 -22.24 -35.49 -24.32
CA GLN A 147 -23.62 -35.39 -23.90
C GLN A 147 -24.58 -35.13 -25.08
N GLY A 148 -25.61 -35.97 -25.18
CA GLY A 148 -26.64 -35.88 -26.21
C GLY A 148 -27.70 -34.80 -25.94
N CYS A 149 -28.64 -34.67 -26.89
CA CYS A 149 -29.74 -33.70 -26.79
C CYS A 149 -30.91 -34.15 -25.89
N SER A 150 -30.89 -35.36 -25.33
CA SER A 150 -32.00 -35.92 -24.56
C SER A 150 -31.56 -36.34 -23.16
N VAL A 151 -31.49 -35.37 -22.25
CA VAL A 151 -31.27 -35.59 -20.81
C VAL A 151 -32.60 -35.74 -20.07
N SER A 152 -32.60 -36.42 -18.93
CA SER A 152 -33.78 -36.65 -18.09
C SER A 152 -34.21 -35.38 -17.34
N ASN A 153 -35.44 -35.37 -16.82
CA ASN A 153 -35.89 -34.29 -15.93
C ASN A 153 -35.37 -34.43 -14.48
N GLU A 154 -34.75 -35.56 -14.17
CA GLU A 154 -34.11 -35.84 -12.88
C GLU A 154 -32.73 -35.18 -12.89
N TRP A 155 -31.89 -35.55 -13.86
CA TRP A 155 -30.59 -34.93 -14.13
C TRP A 155 -30.66 -33.39 -14.19
N LYS A 156 -31.66 -32.82 -14.88
CA LYS A 156 -31.81 -31.35 -14.97
C LYS A 156 -32.02 -30.62 -13.64
N LYS A 157 -32.46 -31.33 -12.60
CA LYS A 157 -32.71 -30.76 -11.27
C LYS A 157 -31.59 -31.08 -10.29
N ASP A 158 -30.72 -32.02 -10.66
CA ASP A 158 -29.53 -32.31 -9.90
C ASP A 158 -28.53 -31.15 -10.10
N ASP A 159 -27.55 -31.13 -9.23
CA ASP A 159 -26.49 -30.13 -9.07
C ASP A 159 -25.23 -30.96 -8.82
N CYS A 160 -24.49 -31.21 -9.90
CA CYS A 160 -23.50 -32.27 -9.94
C CYS A 160 -22.16 -31.87 -9.30
N ASP A 161 -21.77 -30.60 -9.39
CA ASP A 161 -20.58 -30.04 -8.75
C ASP A 161 -20.88 -29.39 -7.38
N GLY A 162 -22.16 -29.19 -7.05
CA GLY A 162 -22.59 -28.68 -5.77
C GLY A 162 -22.43 -27.17 -5.62
N ASP A 163 -22.34 -26.43 -6.72
CA ASP A 163 -22.25 -24.98 -6.74
C ASP A 163 -23.58 -24.28 -6.39
N GLY A 164 -24.69 -25.03 -6.33
CA GLY A 164 -26.02 -24.53 -6.03
C GLY A 164 -26.82 -24.06 -7.25
N VAL A 165 -26.33 -24.26 -8.46
CA VAL A 165 -27.03 -24.13 -9.73
C VAL A 165 -27.39 -25.54 -10.22
N SER A 166 -28.57 -25.70 -10.81
CA SER A 166 -28.95 -27.03 -11.33
C SER A 166 -28.36 -27.26 -12.72
N ASN A 167 -27.99 -28.50 -13.05
CA ASN A 167 -27.48 -28.88 -14.37
C ASN A 167 -28.35 -28.39 -15.54
N GLY A 168 -29.67 -28.35 -15.33
CA GLY A 168 -30.62 -27.85 -16.32
C GLY A 168 -30.53 -26.34 -16.57
N GLN A 169 -30.25 -25.57 -15.53
CA GLN A 169 -30.06 -24.12 -15.56
C GLN A 169 -28.69 -23.77 -16.16
N GLU A 170 -27.64 -24.46 -15.76
CA GLU A 170 -26.29 -24.31 -16.34
C GLU A 170 -26.28 -24.59 -17.83
N LYS A 171 -27.00 -25.62 -18.28
CA LYS A 171 -27.18 -25.88 -19.72
C LYS A 171 -27.93 -24.78 -20.46
N GLU A 172 -28.79 -24.02 -19.77
CA GLU A 172 -29.44 -22.83 -20.32
C GLU A 172 -28.49 -21.61 -20.35
N ASP A 173 -27.62 -21.48 -19.35
CA ASP A 173 -26.63 -20.42 -19.20
C ASP A 173 -25.38 -20.63 -20.06
N GLY A 174 -25.11 -21.89 -20.42
CA GLY A 174 -23.93 -22.31 -21.17
C GLY A 174 -22.70 -22.56 -20.31
N THR A 175 -22.88 -22.86 -19.03
CA THR A 175 -21.82 -23.24 -18.08
C THR A 175 -21.69 -24.77 -17.95
N ASP A 176 -20.60 -25.26 -17.36
CA ASP A 176 -20.28 -26.68 -17.20
C ASP A 176 -20.80 -27.27 -15.87
N PRO A 177 -21.80 -28.19 -15.91
CA PRO A 177 -22.38 -28.82 -14.71
C PRO A 177 -21.44 -29.67 -13.84
N LEU A 178 -20.18 -29.82 -14.24
CA LEU A 178 -19.16 -30.55 -13.50
C LEU A 178 -18.02 -29.64 -13.01
N ASP A 179 -18.05 -28.34 -13.31
CA ASP A 179 -17.05 -27.37 -12.87
C ASP A 179 -17.66 -26.40 -11.83
N PRO A 180 -17.34 -26.59 -10.53
CA PRO A 180 -17.94 -25.79 -9.45
C PRO A 180 -17.63 -24.29 -9.51
N CYS A 181 -16.73 -23.87 -10.41
CA CYS A 181 -16.34 -22.49 -10.63
C CYS A 181 -16.83 -21.93 -11.97
N ASP A 182 -17.55 -22.71 -12.78
CA ASP A 182 -18.20 -22.26 -14.01
C ASP A 182 -19.70 -22.16 -13.78
N PHE A 183 -20.16 -21.03 -13.24
CA PHE A 183 -21.59 -20.82 -12.99
C PHE A 183 -21.99 -19.35 -13.06
N VAL A 184 -23.30 -19.10 -13.11
CA VAL A 184 -23.86 -17.74 -13.03
C VAL A 184 -24.36 -17.49 -11.61
N LEU A 185 -23.69 -16.59 -10.88
CA LEU A 185 -23.99 -16.30 -9.47
C LEU A 185 -25.47 -15.94 -9.20
N GLU A 186 -26.13 -15.22 -10.12
CA GLU A 186 -27.55 -14.83 -10.00
C GLU A 186 -28.51 -16.04 -10.02
N HIS A 187 -28.08 -17.20 -10.50
CA HIS A 187 -28.89 -18.42 -10.63
C HIS A 187 -28.63 -19.46 -9.55
N GLN A 188 -27.83 -19.13 -8.53
CA GLN A 188 -27.55 -19.98 -7.38
C GLN A 188 -28.78 -20.10 -6.44
N ASP A 189 -29.77 -20.86 -6.88
CA ASP A 189 -31.08 -21.02 -6.24
C ASP A 189 -31.19 -22.23 -5.29
N CYS A 190 -30.18 -23.11 -5.32
CA CYS A 190 -30.10 -24.32 -4.49
C CYS A 190 -29.09 -24.19 -3.34
N SER A 191 -29.02 -25.22 -2.49
CA SER A 191 -28.06 -25.25 -1.40
C SER A 191 -26.70 -25.73 -1.88
N VAL A 192 -25.70 -24.86 -1.83
CA VAL A 192 -24.30 -25.19 -2.16
C VAL A 192 -23.72 -26.27 -1.22
N SER A 193 -22.80 -27.07 -1.76
CA SER A 193 -22.10 -28.15 -1.07
C SER A 193 -21.07 -27.64 -0.05
N ASN A 194 -20.51 -28.53 0.78
CA ASN A 194 -19.38 -28.17 1.66
C ASN A 194 -18.02 -28.29 0.95
N GLU A 195 -18.02 -28.79 -0.29
CA GLU A 195 -16.83 -28.88 -1.14
C GLU A 195 -16.64 -27.52 -1.80
N TRP A 196 -17.65 -27.07 -2.57
CA TRP A 196 -17.72 -25.71 -3.14
C TRP A 196 -17.38 -24.60 -2.14
N LYS A 197 -17.92 -24.66 -0.91
CA LYS A 197 -17.63 -23.63 0.12
C LYS A 197 -16.17 -23.51 0.52
N LYS A 198 -15.35 -24.53 0.29
CA LYS A 198 -13.92 -24.54 0.62
C LYS A 198 -13.04 -24.28 -0.59
N ASP A 199 -13.62 -24.38 -1.78
CA ASP A 199 -12.95 -24.00 -3.00
C ASP A 199 -12.83 -22.47 -3.04
N ASP A 200 -11.94 -22.01 -3.91
CA ASP A 200 -11.52 -20.64 -4.12
C ASP A 200 -11.47 -20.50 -5.64
N CYS A 201 -12.56 -20.00 -6.20
CA CYS A 201 -12.84 -20.14 -7.64
C CYS A 201 -12.12 -19.11 -8.49
N ASP A 202 -11.95 -17.88 -8.00
CA ASP A 202 -11.20 -16.82 -8.66
C ASP A 202 -9.69 -16.83 -8.29
N GLY A 203 -9.32 -17.54 -7.22
CA GLY A 203 -7.95 -17.72 -6.80
C GLY A 203 -7.40 -16.54 -6.01
N ASP A 204 -8.24 -15.72 -5.41
CA ASP A 204 -7.87 -14.56 -4.58
C ASP A 204 -7.36 -14.97 -3.18
N GLY A 205 -7.48 -16.25 -2.83
CA GLY A 205 -7.09 -16.81 -1.54
C GLY A 205 -8.17 -16.76 -0.45
N VAL A 206 -9.41 -16.42 -0.79
CA VAL A 206 -10.59 -16.47 0.06
C VAL A 206 -11.51 -17.58 -0.45
N SER A 207 -12.01 -18.44 0.44
CA SER A 207 -12.92 -19.50 -0.01
C SER A 207 -14.30 -18.94 -0.39
N ASN A 208 -14.98 -19.54 -1.37
CA ASN A 208 -16.33 -19.16 -1.80
C ASN A 208 -17.34 -19.09 -0.64
N GLY A 209 -17.18 -19.99 0.34
CA GLY A 209 -18.03 -20.01 1.53
C GLY A 209 -17.83 -18.81 2.45
N ARG A 210 -16.58 -18.31 2.52
CA ARG A 210 -16.20 -17.12 3.29
C ARG A 210 -16.66 -15.85 2.60
N GLU A 211 -16.44 -15.74 1.31
CA GLU A 211 -16.91 -14.62 0.50
C GLU A 211 -18.42 -14.45 0.56
N LYS A 212 -19.17 -15.56 0.49
CA LYS A 212 -20.62 -15.52 0.70
C LYS A 212 -21.05 -15.03 2.09
N GLU A 213 -20.20 -15.21 3.12
CA GLU A 213 -20.44 -14.64 4.45
C GLU A 213 -20.11 -13.14 4.49
N ASP A 214 -19.07 -12.73 3.77
CA ASP A 214 -18.58 -11.35 3.70
C ASP A 214 -19.39 -10.47 2.73
N GLY A 215 -20.09 -11.10 1.78
CA GLY A 215 -20.91 -10.46 0.75
C GLY A 215 -20.14 -10.09 -0.51
N THR A 216 -19.02 -10.75 -0.79
CA THR A 216 -18.20 -10.57 -1.99
C THR A 216 -18.51 -11.67 -3.04
N ASP A 217 -18.08 -11.47 -4.29
CA ASP A 217 -18.34 -12.35 -5.43
C ASP A 217 -17.24 -13.41 -5.61
N PRO A 218 -17.54 -14.72 -5.41
CA PRO A 218 -16.57 -15.81 -5.55
C PRO A 218 -15.97 -16.06 -6.94
N LEU A 219 -16.39 -15.28 -7.93
CA LEU A 219 -15.89 -15.34 -9.30
C LEU A 219 -15.17 -14.05 -9.72
N ASP A 220 -15.05 -13.06 -8.83
CA ASP A 220 -14.37 -11.80 -9.09
C ASP A 220 -13.10 -11.68 -8.22
N PRO A 221 -11.90 -11.89 -8.80
CA PRO A 221 -10.64 -11.91 -8.05
C PRO A 221 -10.28 -10.59 -7.35
N CYS A 222 -11.01 -9.52 -7.64
CA CYS A 222 -10.84 -8.19 -7.06
C CYS A 222 -11.99 -7.78 -6.13
N ASP A 223 -12.98 -8.65 -5.90
CA ASP A 223 -14.03 -8.46 -4.90
C ASP A 223 -13.78 -9.38 -3.71
N PHE A 224 -12.96 -8.94 -2.76
CA PHE A 224 -12.66 -9.72 -1.57
C PHE A 224 -12.36 -8.87 -0.35
N VAL A 225 -12.24 -9.53 0.81
CA VAL A 225 -11.79 -8.89 2.05
C VAL A 225 -10.37 -9.36 2.35
N LEU A 226 -9.39 -8.47 2.21
CA LEU A 226 -7.97 -8.77 2.37
C LEU A 226 -7.63 -9.51 3.68
N GLU A 227 -8.26 -9.13 4.80
CA GLU A 227 -8.05 -9.77 6.11
C GLU A 227 -8.51 -11.24 6.18
N HIS A 228 -9.32 -11.70 5.22
CA HIS A 228 -9.88 -13.05 5.16
C HIS A 228 -9.16 -14.00 4.20
N GLN A 229 -8.09 -13.56 3.53
CA GLN A 229 -7.23 -14.48 2.77
C GLN A 229 -6.67 -15.57 3.70
N ASP A 230 -7.18 -16.79 3.58
CA ASP A 230 -6.83 -17.94 4.40
C ASP A 230 -6.34 -19.16 3.58
N CYS A 231 -6.40 -19.05 2.26
CA CYS A 231 -5.89 -19.98 1.26
C CYS A 231 -4.65 -19.42 0.54
N SER A 232 -4.10 -20.22 -0.38
CA SER A 232 -3.00 -19.77 -1.23
C SER A 232 -3.53 -19.12 -2.49
N VAL A 233 -3.20 -17.85 -2.70
CA VAL A 233 -3.56 -17.11 -3.91
C VAL A 233 -2.96 -17.73 -5.18
N SER A 234 -3.69 -17.61 -6.29
CA SER A 234 -3.30 -18.13 -7.60
C SER A 234 -2.17 -17.32 -8.23
N ASP A 235 -1.51 -17.88 -9.25
CA ASP A 235 -0.53 -17.13 -10.04
C ASP A 235 -1.20 -16.18 -11.05
N GLU A 236 -2.50 -16.32 -11.30
CA GLU A 236 -3.26 -15.37 -12.14
C GLU A 236 -3.57 -14.12 -11.35
N TRP A 237 -4.19 -14.26 -10.17
CA TRP A 237 -4.46 -13.18 -9.22
C TRP A 237 -3.22 -12.32 -8.92
N LYS A 238 -2.05 -12.94 -8.73
CA LYS A 238 -0.79 -12.19 -8.48
C LYS A 238 -0.36 -11.27 -9.61
N LYS A 239 -0.80 -11.54 -10.84
CA LYS A 239 -0.47 -10.72 -12.03
C LYS A 239 -1.54 -9.69 -12.34
N ASP A 240 -2.71 -9.83 -11.74
CA ASP A 240 -3.77 -8.85 -11.84
C ASP A 240 -3.40 -7.62 -10.99
N ASP A 241 -4.10 -6.52 -11.26
CA ASP A 241 -3.93 -5.19 -10.68
C ASP A 241 -5.37 -4.74 -10.40
N CYS A 242 -5.81 -4.94 -9.16
CA CYS A 242 -7.22 -4.90 -8.81
C CYS A 242 -7.76 -3.48 -8.60
N ASP A 243 -6.95 -2.56 -8.08
CA ASP A 243 -7.31 -1.15 -7.92
C ASP A 243 -6.89 -0.28 -9.11
N GLY A 244 -6.05 -0.81 -9.99
CA GLY A 244 -5.64 -0.16 -11.24
C GLY A 244 -4.56 0.90 -11.05
N ASP A 245 -3.79 0.87 -9.97
CA ASP A 245 -2.69 1.80 -9.68
C ASP A 245 -1.43 1.53 -10.53
N GLY A 246 -1.39 0.40 -11.24
CA GLY A 246 -0.26 -0.03 -12.06
C GLY A 246 0.74 -0.92 -11.34
N VAL A 247 0.47 -1.39 -10.13
CA VAL A 247 1.23 -2.38 -9.38
C VAL A 247 0.42 -3.67 -9.31
N SER A 248 1.04 -4.81 -9.60
CA SER A 248 0.34 -6.09 -9.50
C SER A 248 0.11 -6.51 -8.05
N ASN A 249 -1.03 -7.17 -7.78
CA ASN A 249 -1.40 -7.68 -6.46
C ASN A 249 -0.28 -8.52 -5.81
N GLY A 250 0.49 -9.25 -6.63
CA GLY A 250 1.62 -10.04 -6.19
C GLY A 250 2.80 -9.18 -5.71
N GLN A 251 3.09 -8.08 -6.41
CA GLN A 251 4.14 -7.12 -6.07
C GLN A 251 3.76 -6.34 -4.81
N GLU A 252 2.53 -5.87 -4.71
CA GLU A 252 2.01 -5.20 -3.51
C GLU A 252 2.07 -6.07 -2.27
N LYS A 253 1.77 -7.37 -2.40
CA LYS A 253 1.94 -8.32 -1.29
C LYS A 253 3.39 -8.48 -0.85
N GLU A 254 4.37 -8.28 -1.75
CA GLU A 254 5.79 -8.23 -1.41
C GLU A 254 6.17 -6.91 -0.71
N ASP A 255 5.56 -5.80 -1.13
CA ASP A 255 5.79 -4.46 -0.60
C ASP A 255 5.05 -4.20 0.73
N GLY A 256 3.98 -4.94 0.97
CA GLY A 256 3.10 -4.82 2.13
C GLY A 256 2.04 -3.73 1.99
N THR A 257 1.64 -3.41 0.75
CA THR A 257 0.54 -2.50 0.41
C THR A 257 -0.77 -3.25 0.16
N ASP A 258 -1.89 -2.55 0.03
CA ASP A 258 -3.24 -3.10 -0.11
C ASP A 258 -3.70 -3.14 -1.59
N PRO A 259 -3.86 -4.33 -2.21
CA PRO A 259 -4.25 -4.47 -3.62
C PRO A 259 -5.63 -3.97 -4.02
N LEU A 260 -6.38 -3.43 -3.06
CA LEU A 260 -7.71 -2.87 -3.26
C LEU A 260 -7.75 -1.37 -2.95
N ASP A 261 -6.63 -0.77 -2.55
CA ASP A 261 -6.53 0.66 -2.24
C ASP A 261 -5.62 1.37 -3.27
N PRO A 262 -6.20 2.09 -4.25
CA PRO A 262 -5.45 2.71 -5.36
C PRO A 262 -4.40 3.74 -4.93
N CYS A 263 -4.39 4.14 -3.65
CA CYS A 263 -3.45 5.10 -3.07
C CYS A 263 -2.52 4.47 -2.02
N ASP A 264 -2.55 3.15 -1.83
CA ASP A 264 -1.58 2.41 -1.02
C ASP A 264 -0.67 1.61 -1.96
N PHE A 265 0.40 2.23 -2.46
CA PHE A 265 1.32 1.57 -3.37
C PHE A 265 2.75 2.09 -3.28
N VAL A 266 3.67 1.43 -3.98
CA VAL A 266 5.06 1.90 -4.12
C VAL A 266 5.30 2.30 -5.58
N LEU A 267 5.41 3.61 -5.84
CA LEU A 267 5.53 4.17 -7.20
C LEU A 267 6.67 3.53 -8.02
N GLU A 268 7.82 3.25 -7.42
CA GLU A 268 8.96 2.62 -8.10
C GLU A 268 8.70 1.18 -8.57
N ASN A 269 7.67 0.52 -8.03
CA ASN A 269 7.34 -0.88 -8.29
C ASN A 269 6.19 -1.09 -9.28
N GLN A 270 5.71 -0.03 -9.93
CA GLN A 270 4.73 -0.16 -11.01
C GLN A 270 5.26 -1.09 -12.12
N ASP A 271 4.61 -2.24 -12.27
CA ASP A 271 4.93 -3.30 -13.23
C ASP A 271 3.81 -3.56 -14.26
N CYS A 272 2.68 -2.88 -14.07
CA CYS A 272 1.51 -2.84 -14.93
C CYS A 272 1.33 -1.43 -15.53
N SER A 273 0.20 -1.19 -16.20
CA SER A 273 -0.15 0.14 -16.73
C SER A 273 -1.34 0.69 -15.96
N PRO A 274 -1.22 1.86 -15.31
CA PRO A 274 -2.31 2.40 -14.51
C PRO A 274 -3.60 2.59 -15.31
N SER A 275 -4.71 2.34 -14.63
CA SER A 275 -6.07 2.44 -15.16
C SER A 275 -6.46 3.89 -15.46
N GLU A 276 -7.52 4.07 -16.25
CA GLU A 276 -8.05 5.41 -16.51
C GLU A 276 -8.87 5.97 -15.34
N GLU A 277 -9.25 5.13 -14.37
CA GLU A 277 -9.92 5.54 -13.13
C GLU A 277 -8.88 6.14 -12.20
N TRP A 278 -7.85 5.37 -11.86
CA TRP A 278 -6.71 5.80 -11.05
C TRP A 278 -6.08 7.11 -11.55
N LYS A 279 -5.87 7.27 -12.86
CA LYS A 279 -5.30 8.51 -13.44
C LYS A 279 -6.13 9.78 -13.19
N LYS A 280 -7.42 9.65 -12.87
CA LYS A 280 -8.30 10.79 -12.57
C LYS A 280 -8.48 11.01 -11.07
N ASP A 281 -8.04 10.05 -10.26
CA ASP A 281 -8.00 10.20 -8.83
C ASP A 281 -6.80 11.08 -8.44
N ASP A 282 -6.80 11.52 -7.19
CA ASP A 282 -5.85 12.44 -6.56
C ASP A 282 -5.57 11.82 -5.19
N CYS A 283 -4.45 11.10 -5.09
CA CYS A 283 -4.18 10.20 -3.99
C CYS A 283 -3.69 10.92 -2.72
N ASP A 284 -2.86 11.95 -2.87
CA ASP A 284 -2.38 12.76 -1.75
C ASP A 284 -3.27 13.96 -1.43
N GLY A 285 -4.19 14.30 -2.33
CA GLY A 285 -5.19 15.34 -2.14
C GLY A 285 -4.68 16.75 -2.37
N ASP A 286 -3.60 16.94 -3.11
CA ASP A 286 -3.01 18.25 -3.43
C ASP A 286 -3.81 19.05 -4.49
N GLY A 287 -4.76 18.38 -5.16
CA GLY A 287 -5.58 18.96 -6.22
C GLY A 287 -5.07 18.74 -7.64
N VAL A 288 -4.03 17.93 -7.84
CA VAL A 288 -3.50 17.45 -9.11
C VAL A 288 -3.84 15.96 -9.26
N SER A 289 -4.36 15.55 -10.40
CA SER A 289 -4.65 14.13 -10.61
C SER A 289 -3.38 13.31 -10.82
N ASN A 290 -3.39 12.05 -10.35
CA ASN A 290 -2.27 11.11 -10.50
C ASN A 290 -1.79 11.02 -11.96
N GLY A 291 -2.71 11.12 -12.92
CA GLY A 291 -2.39 11.11 -14.35
C GLY A 291 -1.63 12.35 -14.81
N GLN A 292 -1.97 13.53 -14.29
CA GLN A 292 -1.29 14.79 -14.58
C GLN A 292 0.10 14.83 -13.92
N GLU A 293 0.22 14.37 -12.69
CA GLU A 293 1.49 14.26 -11.98
C GLU A 293 2.49 13.34 -12.68
N ASN A 294 2.03 12.21 -13.21
CA ASN A 294 2.86 11.35 -14.05
C ASN A 294 3.37 12.06 -15.33
N GLU A 295 2.61 13.01 -15.89
CA GLU A 295 3.06 13.81 -17.03
C GLU A 295 4.09 14.87 -16.62
N ASP A 296 3.95 15.42 -15.41
CA ASP A 296 4.84 16.44 -14.84
C ASP A 296 6.10 15.84 -14.20
N GLY A 297 6.05 14.57 -13.84
CA GLY A 297 7.11 13.84 -13.15
C GLY A 297 7.16 14.09 -11.65
N THR A 298 6.01 14.39 -11.03
CA THR A 298 5.82 14.53 -9.58
C THR A 298 5.26 13.23 -8.98
N ASP A 299 5.29 13.09 -7.65
CA ASP A 299 4.90 11.88 -6.92
C ASP A 299 3.43 11.92 -6.45
N PRO A 300 2.52 11.08 -6.99
CA PRO A 300 1.10 11.06 -6.61
C PRO A 300 0.76 10.70 -5.16
N LEU A 301 1.78 10.41 -4.35
CA LEU A 301 1.65 10.09 -2.93
C LEU A 301 2.31 11.15 -2.04
N ASP A 302 2.93 12.19 -2.60
CA ASP A 302 3.58 13.27 -1.85
C ASP A 302 2.82 14.60 -2.04
N PRO A 303 2.02 15.03 -1.04
CA PRO A 303 1.17 16.22 -1.14
C PRO A 303 1.93 17.54 -1.36
N CYS A 304 3.26 17.52 -1.25
CA CYS A 304 4.15 18.66 -1.46
C CYS A 304 5.07 18.50 -2.68
N ASP A 305 4.91 17.46 -3.49
CA ASP A 305 5.58 17.30 -4.78
C ASP A 305 4.55 17.49 -5.90
N PHE A 306 4.31 18.73 -6.32
CA PHE A 306 3.35 19.03 -7.38
C PHE A 306 3.69 20.28 -8.18
N VAL A 307 2.94 20.53 -9.24
CA VAL A 307 3.03 21.76 -10.04
C VAL A 307 1.78 22.60 -9.83
N SER A 308 1.90 23.71 -9.09
CA SER A 308 0.79 24.60 -8.71
C SER A 308 -0.11 25.01 -9.88
N GLU A 309 0.42 25.24 -11.08
CA GLU A 309 -0.42 25.61 -12.24
C GLU A 309 -1.22 24.48 -12.88
N ASN A 310 -0.93 23.22 -12.53
CA ASN A 310 -1.53 22.03 -13.10
C ASN A 310 -2.63 21.41 -12.23
N GLN A 311 -3.00 22.05 -11.12
CA GLN A 311 -4.17 21.65 -10.33
C GLN A 311 -5.44 21.57 -11.20
N ASP A 312 -5.93 20.35 -11.38
CA ASP A 312 -7.03 20.01 -12.30
C ASP A 312 -8.25 19.44 -11.58
N CYS A 313 -8.15 19.19 -10.27
CA CYS A 313 -9.24 18.78 -9.41
C CYS A 313 -9.38 19.70 -8.18
N SER A 314 -9.78 19.19 -7.02
CA SER A 314 -10.05 20.02 -5.84
C SER A 314 -9.28 19.49 -4.65
N ALA A 315 -8.30 20.25 -4.20
CA ALA A 315 -7.47 19.91 -3.06
C ALA A 315 -8.30 19.55 -1.81
N SER A 316 -7.81 18.54 -1.10
CA SER A 316 -8.38 17.97 0.09
C SER A 316 -8.36 18.96 1.27
N GLU A 317 -9.16 18.67 2.29
CA GLU A 317 -9.13 19.48 3.52
C GLU A 317 -7.93 19.15 4.41
N GLU A 318 -7.23 18.04 4.15
CA GLU A 318 -6.01 17.66 4.87
C GLU A 318 -4.85 18.49 4.33
N TRP A 319 -4.60 18.43 3.01
CA TRP A 319 -3.62 19.24 2.30
C TRP A 319 -3.73 20.74 2.62
N LYS A 320 -4.96 21.31 2.62
CA LYS A 320 -5.16 22.74 2.93
C LYS A 320 -4.71 23.17 4.32
N LYS A 321 -4.53 22.24 5.26
CA LYS A 321 -4.07 22.53 6.64
C LYS A 321 -2.57 22.26 6.81
N ASP A 322 -1.96 21.61 5.84
CA ASP A 322 -0.52 21.40 5.80
C ASP A 322 0.17 22.67 5.28
N ASP A 323 1.48 22.66 5.36
CA ASP A 323 2.41 23.79 5.13
C ASP A 323 3.64 23.16 4.49
N CYS A 324 3.67 23.15 3.17
CA CYS A 324 4.59 22.34 2.39
C CYS A 324 6.01 22.90 2.38
N ASP A 325 6.16 24.22 2.26
CA ASP A 325 7.46 24.89 2.25
C ASP A 325 7.97 25.27 3.66
N GLY A 326 7.12 25.17 4.68
CA GLY A 326 7.47 25.41 6.07
C GLY A 326 7.54 26.89 6.44
N ASP A 327 6.99 27.80 5.65
CA ASP A 327 6.99 29.25 5.92
C ASP A 327 6.06 29.66 7.09
N GLY A 328 5.25 28.72 7.59
CA GLY A 328 4.31 28.89 8.68
C GLY A 328 2.90 29.32 8.26
N VAL A 329 2.62 29.43 6.97
CA VAL A 329 1.30 29.63 6.37
C VAL A 329 0.81 28.28 5.85
N THR A 330 -0.50 28.03 5.93
CA THR A 330 -1.03 26.77 5.40
C THR A 330 -1.30 26.88 3.92
N ASN A 331 -1.12 25.80 3.16
CA ASN A 331 -1.35 25.75 1.71
C ASN A 331 -2.73 26.33 1.31
N GLY A 332 -3.76 26.11 2.14
CA GLY A 332 -5.10 26.64 1.92
C GLY A 332 -5.23 28.16 2.08
N ASP A 333 -4.51 28.75 3.04
CA ASP A 333 -4.47 30.20 3.24
C ASP A 333 -3.67 30.86 2.12
N GLU A 334 -2.56 30.26 1.69
CA GLU A 334 -1.76 30.72 0.56
C GLU A 334 -2.52 30.70 -0.76
N THR A 335 -3.28 29.63 -1.00
CA THR A 335 -4.17 29.56 -2.17
C THR A 335 -5.22 30.68 -2.15
N GLU A 336 -5.74 31.08 -0.98
CA GLU A 336 -6.69 32.20 -0.85
C GLU A 336 -6.00 33.56 -1.07
N ASP A 337 -4.78 33.69 -0.56
CA ASP A 337 -3.95 34.88 -0.62
C ASP A 337 -3.27 35.07 -2.00
N GLY A 338 -3.16 34.00 -2.78
CA GLY A 338 -2.52 33.96 -4.09
C GLY A 338 -1.00 33.88 -4.03
N THR A 339 -0.45 33.30 -2.98
CA THR A 339 0.97 32.93 -2.86
C THR A 339 1.18 31.45 -3.21
N ASP A 340 2.42 31.02 -3.45
CA ASP A 340 2.75 29.67 -3.91
C ASP A 340 3.11 28.73 -2.74
N PRO A 341 2.31 27.67 -2.47
CA PRO A 341 2.54 26.77 -1.33
C PRO A 341 3.84 25.97 -1.31
N LEU A 342 4.65 26.09 -2.36
CA LEU A 342 5.93 25.41 -2.52
C LEU A 342 7.12 26.40 -2.53
N ASP A 343 6.87 27.70 -2.49
CA ASP A 343 7.91 28.73 -2.46
C ASP A 343 8.03 29.35 -1.06
N PRO A 344 9.04 28.94 -0.26
CA PRO A 344 9.19 29.42 1.12
C PRO A 344 9.39 30.94 1.25
N CYS A 345 9.61 31.65 0.16
CA CYS A 345 9.79 33.09 0.13
C CYS A 345 8.59 33.86 -0.46
N ASP A 346 7.56 33.17 -0.93
CA ASP A 346 6.31 33.76 -1.40
C ASP A 346 5.21 33.56 -0.36
N TYR A 347 5.11 34.46 0.62
CA TYR A 347 4.09 34.35 1.65
C TYR A 347 3.64 35.66 2.27
N ASN A 348 2.51 35.62 2.99
CA ASN A 348 1.99 36.77 3.73
C ASN A 348 2.30 36.65 5.23
N LEU A 349 3.12 37.58 5.74
CA LEU A 349 3.47 37.69 7.18
C LEU A 349 2.25 37.73 8.12
N GLU A 350 1.12 38.29 7.69
CA GLU A 350 -0.10 38.37 8.51
C GLU A 350 -0.85 37.03 8.61
N SER A 351 -0.58 36.10 7.69
CA SER A 351 -1.23 34.79 7.55
C SER A 351 -0.48 33.67 8.26
N ILE A 352 0.70 33.94 8.83
CA ILE A 352 1.47 32.95 9.59
C ILE A 352 0.66 32.49 10.82
N THR A 353 0.34 31.20 10.85
CA THR A 353 -0.36 30.56 11.98
C THR A 353 0.37 29.34 12.54
N LEU A 354 1.35 28.82 11.81
CA LEU A 354 2.18 27.67 12.17
C LEU A 354 3.62 28.09 12.48
N PRO A 355 4.41 27.22 13.14
CA PRO A 355 5.83 27.47 13.34
C PRO A 355 6.61 27.24 12.05
N GLN A 356 7.35 28.26 11.61
CA GLN A 356 8.32 28.16 10.53
C GLN A 356 9.35 27.03 10.72
N SER A 357 9.58 26.25 9.68
CA SER A 357 10.42 25.05 9.66
C SER A 357 10.90 24.69 8.24
N GLY A 358 11.45 23.49 8.04
CA GLY A 358 11.70 22.95 6.70
C GLY A 358 12.50 23.86 5.77
N ASP A 359 12.03 23.93 4.53
CA ASP A 359 12.68 24.62 3.42
C ASP A 359 12.77 26.13 3.68
N TYR A 360 11.79 26.73 4.36
CA TYR A 360 11.86 28.11 4.82
C TYR A 360 13.13 28.42 5.63
N LEU A 361 13.58 27.54 6.53
CA LEU A 361 14.78 27.82 7.33
C LEU A 361 16.08 27.68 6.52
N GLU A 362 16.05 26.95 5.41
CA GLU A 362 17.18 26.73 4.51
C GLU A 362 17.21 27.77 3.37
N ALA A 363 16.09 28.43 3.10
CA ALA A 363 15.97 29.52 2.15
C ALA A 363 16.66 30.81 2.63
N ASP A 364 16.98 31.68 1.67
CA ASP A 364 17.54 33.02 1.82
C ASP A 364 16.60 33.95 1.04
N CYS A 365 15.60 34.50 1.73
CA CYS A 365 14.45 35.12 1.07
C CYS A 365 14.69 36.55 0.60
N ASP A 366 15.61 37.27 1.21
CA ASP A 366 16.01 38.59 0.75
C ASP A 366 17.28 38.58 -0.14
N GLY A 367 17.97 37.43 -0.20
CA GLY A 367 19.07 37.18 -1.11
C GLY A 367 20.39 37.76 -0.63
N ASP A 368 20.54 38.05 0.66
CA ASP A 368 21.76 38.63 1.20
C ASP A 368 22.89 37.63 1.45
N GLY A 369 22.64 36.33 1.25
CA GLY A 369 23.61 35.25 1.46
C GLY A 369 23.56 34.62 2.86
N VAL A 370 22.64 35.03 3.71
CA VAL A 370 22.32 34.42 5.01
C VAL A 370 20.97 33.70 4.90
N THR A 371 20.88 32.48 5.44
CA THR A 371 19.59 31.77 5.41
C THR A 371 18.67 32.26 6.52
N ASN A 372 17.36 32.25 6.29
CA ASN A 372 16.34 32.68 7.26
C ASN A 372 16.51 32.00 8.63
N GLY A 373 16.94 30.73 8.64
CA GLY A 373 17.22 29.98 9.85
C GLY A 373 18.39 30.55 10.67
N VAL A 374 19.45 31.02 10.02
CA VAL A 374 20.61 31.65 10.66
C VAL A 374 20.24 33.05 11.15
N GLU A 375 19.55 33.83 10.33
CA GLU A 375 19.07 35.16 10.70
C GLU A 375 18.15 35.14 11.92
N LYS A 376 17.27 34.15 12.00
CA LYS A 376 16.45 33.91 13.20
C LYS A 376 17.28 33.64 14.45
N GLU A 377 18.45 33.01 14.33
CA GLU A 377 19.38 32.79 15.44
C GLU A 377 20.14 34.07 15.81
N ASP A 378 20.55 34.84 14.80
CA ASP A 378 21.29 36.11 14.94
C ASP A 378 20.37 37.28 15.37
N GLY A 379 19.06 37.14 15.13
CA GLY A 379 18.03 38.12 15.47
C GLY A 379 17.86 39.22 14.42
N THR A 380 18.17 38.93 13.16
CA THR A 380 17.97 39.81 12.00
C THR A 380 16.67 39.46 11.25
N ASP A 381 16.26 40.27 10.27
CA ASP A 381 14.99 40.15 9.55
C ASP A 381 15.16 39.48 8.17
N PRO A 382 14.66 38.24 7.97
CA PRO A 382 14.84 37.46 6.73
C PRO A 382 14.21 37.99 5.45
N LEU A 383 13.68 39.21 5.49
CA LEU A 383 13.05 39.90 4.38
C LEU A 383 13.68 41.29 4.16
N ASP A 384 14.72 41.65 4.92
CA ASP A 384 15.43 42.91 4.79
C ASP A 384 16.90 42.63 4.40
N PRO A 385 17.26 42.80 3.11
CA PRO A 385 18.58 42.45 2.59
C PRO A 385 19.74 43.27 3.18
N CYS A 386 19.45 44.25 4.04
CA CYS A 386 20.43 45.08 4.73
C CYS A 386 20.44 44.85 6.26
N ASP A 387 19.61 43.94 6.79
CA ASP A 387 19.63 43.53 8.19
C ASP A 387 20.27 42.15 8.30
N PHE A 388 21.60 42.09 8.37
CA PHE A 388 22.31 40.81 8.47
C PHE A 388 23.61 40.90 9.25
N VAL A 389 24.19 39.74 9.55
CA VAL A 389 25.54 39.64 10.11
C VAL A 389 26.49 39.20 9.00
N LEU A 390 27.42 40.08 8.61
CA LEU A 390 28.37 39.83 7.51
C LEU A 390 29.16 38.51 7.69
N ASP A 391 29.56 38.17 8.92
CA ASP A 391 30.25 36.90 9.24
C ASP A 391 29.37 35.65 9.06
N SER A 392 28.05 35.81 8.96
CA SER A 392 27.05 34.74 8.80
C SER A 392 26.67 34.47 7.33
N GLN A 393 27.12 35.31 6.38
CA GLN A 393 26.94 35.06 4.94
C GLN A 393 27.69 33.79 4.52
N THR A 394 26.94 32.74 4.22
CA THR A 394 27.48 31.43 3.83
C THR A 394 26.94 30.90 2.51
N VAL A 395 25.88 31.54 2.00
CA VAL A 395 25.31 31.36 0.68
C VAL A 395 25.80 32.50 -0.22
N ASP A 396 25.83 32.29 -1.53
CA ASP A 396 26.19 33.34 -2.48
C ASP A 396 25.04 34.37 -2.57
N PRO A 397 25.28 35.66 -2.27
CA PRO A 397 24.24 36.69 -2.36
C PRO A 397 23.69 36.85 -3.77
N ASP A 398 22.43 37.25 -3.88
CA ASP A 398 21.70 37.38 -5.14
C ASP A 398 22.11 38.65 -5.92
N SER A 399 21.62 38.78 -7.15
CA SER A 399 21.95 39.94 -7.98
C SER A 399 21.30 41.25 -7.53
N ASN A 400 20.18 41.19 -6.81
CA ASN A 400 19.51 42.38 -6.30
C ASN A 400 20.33 42.96 -5.15
N TRP A 401 20.69 42.15 -4.14
CA TRP A 401 21.57 42.51 -3.04
C TRP A 401 22.89 43.08 -3.55
N ASN A 402 23.56 42.40 -4.50
CA ASN A 402 24.82 42.88 -5.08
C ASN A 402 24.71 44.26 -5.75
N SER A 403 23.52 44.67 -6.18
CA SER A 403 23.28 45.97 -6.83
C SER A 403 22.69 47.04 -5.92
N SER A 404 22.36 46.66 -4.68
CA SER A 404 21.92 47.54 -3.61
C SER A 404 23.14 48.21 -2.95
N ASP A 405 22.84 49.18 -2.10
CA ASP A 405 23.79 50.01 -1.34
C ASP A 405 23.13 50.18 0.04
N CYS A 406 23.53 49.33 0.98
CA CYS A 406 22.83 49.18 2.26
C CYS A 406 23.10 50.32 3.23
N ASP A 407 24.32 50.86 3.25
CA ASP A 407 24.71 51.94 4.15
C ASP A 407 24.58 53.35 3.51
N GLY A 408 24.35 53.40 2.20
CA GLY A 408 24.10 54.62 1.44
C GLY A 408 25.36 55.38 1.05
N ASP A 409 26.55 54.78 1.12
CA ASP A 409 27.82 55.42 0.80
C ASP A 409 28.02 55.71 -0.70
N GLY A 410 27.15 55.15 -1.54
CA GLY A 410 27.15 55.27 -3.00
C GLY A 410 27.95 54.20 -3.75
N VAL A 411 28.54 53.23 -3.05
CA VAL A 411 29.14 52.01 -3.58
C VAL A 411 28.09 50.89 -3.48
N THR A 412 28.16 49.91 -4.38
CA THR A 412 27.22 48.77 -4.30
C THR A 412 27.79 47.68 -3.42
N ASN A 413 26.94 46.95 -2.69
CA ASN A 413 27.37 45.85 -1.81
C ASN A 413 28.30 44.85 -2.54
N GLY A 414 28.05 44.60 -3.83
CA GLY A 414 28.89 43.73 -4.65
C GLY A 414 30.27 44.32 -4.96
N ASP A 415 30.37 45.62 -5.24
CA ASP A 415 31.65 46.31 -5.44
C ASP A 415 32.44 46.38 -4.13
N GLU A 416 31.78 46.61 -3.01
CA GLU A 416 32.40 46.60 -1.67
C GLU A 416 32.94 45.23 -1.29
N THR A 417 32.21 44.17 -1.60
CA THR A 417 32.68 42.79 -1.43
C THR A 417 33.94 42.53 -2.27
N GLU A 418 34.04 43.08 -3.49
CA GLU A 418 35.24 42.95 -4.34
C GLU A 418 36.41 43.78 -3.80
N ASP A 419 36.13 44.99 -3.32
CA ASP A 419 37.12 45.92 -2.75
C ASP A 419 37.57 45.52 -1.34
N GLY A 420 36.79 44.67 -0.66
CA GLY A 420 37.02 44.18 0.70
C GLY A 420 36.66 45.20 1.77
N THR A 421 35.66 46.05 1.50
CA THR A 421 35.04 46.97 2.46
C THR A 421 33.75 46.36 3.02
N ASP A 422 33.17 46.97 4.06
CA ASP A 422 32.01 46.43 4.79
C ASP A 422 30.69 47.08 4.30
N PRO A 423 29.79 46.32 3.63
CA PRO A 423 28.56 46.87 3.05
C PRO A 423 27.54 47.45 4.03
N LEU A 424 27.81 47.35 5.34
CA LEU A 424 26.97 47.88 6.40
C LEU A 424 27.66 49.03 7.17
N ASP A 425 28.89 49.40 6.81
CA ASP A 425 29.63 50.50 7.44
C ASP A 425 29.77 51.68 6.47
N PRO A 426 28.97 52.77 6.63
CA PRO A 426 28.99 53.91 5.71
C PRO A 426 30.33 54.64 5.63
N CYS A 427 31.29 54.33 6.50
CA CYS A 427 32.62 54.92 6.51
C CYS A 427 33.73 53.97 6.05
N ASP A 428 33.42 52.71 5.73
CA ASP A 428 34.35 51.76 5.13
C ASP A 428 34.01 51.57 3.66
N TYR A 429 34.59 52.40 2.79
CA TYR A 429 34.34 52.32 1.36
C TYR A 429 35.51 52.80 0.50
N ASN A 430 35.44 52.48 -0.80
CA ASN A 430 36.39 52.95 -1.79
C ASN A 430 35.81 54.10 -2.63
N PRO A 431 36.32 55.35 -2.48
CA PRO A 431 35.82 56.51 -3.23
C PRO A 431 35.91 56.38 -4.76
N GLU A 432 36.82 55.56 -5.28
CA GLU A 432 36.92 55.32 -6.73
C GLU A 432 35.79 54.43 -7.28
N SER A 433 35.09 53.71 -6.40
CA SER A 433 34.02 52.76 -6.71
C SER A 433 32.61 53.33 -6.56
N ILE A 434 32.47 54.59 -6.13
CA ILE A 434 31.17 55.26 -6.04
C ILE A 434 30.53 55.35 -7.42
N THR A 435 29.36 54.71 -7.57
CA THR A 435 28.57 54.73 -8.80
C THR A 435 27.12 55.17 -8.58
N LEU A 436 26.66 55.18 -7.33
CA LEU A 436 25.33 55.58 -6.91
C LEU A 436 25.34 56.93 -6.17
N PRO A 437 24.17 57.60 -6.05
CA PRO A 437 24.05 58.78 -5.20
C PRO A 437 24.10 58.38 -3.72
N GLN A 438 25.02 59.00 -2.98
CA GLN A 438 25.14 58.81 -1.54
C GLN A 438 23.87 59.29 -0.81
N SER A 439 23.43 58.55 0.20
CA SER A 439 22.16 58.74 0.90
C SER A 439 22.18 58.14 2.31
N GLY A 440 21.03 58.00 2.95
CA GLY A 440 20.88 57.17 4.16
C GLY A 440 21.87 57.46 5.29
N ASP A 441 22.39 56.38 5.87
CA ASP A 441 23.25 56.39 7.05
C ASP A 441 24.59 57.08 6.76
N TYR A 442 25.11 56.98 5.55
CA TYR A 442 26.27 57.75 5.09
C TYR A 442 26.11 59.25 5.32
N LEU A 443 24.97 59.84 5.00
CA LEU A 443 24.78 61.29 5.16
C LEU A 443 24.76 61.73 6.64
N GLU A 444 24.35 60.84 7.54
CA GLU A 444 24.30 61.09 8.98
C GLU A 444 25.62 60.76 9.70
N ALA A 445 26.51 60.00 9.05
CA ALA A 445 27.81 59.64 9.57
C ALA A 445 28.81 60.82 9.60
N ASP A 446 29.84 60.67 10.43
CA ASP A 446 31.01 61.54 10.56
C ASP A 446 32.23 60.62 10.41
N CYS A 447 32.68 60.42 9.17
CA CYS A 447 33.61 59.34 8.84
C CYS A 447 35.06 59.62 9.20
N ASP A 448 35.45 60.88 9.32
CA ASP A 448 36.79 61.26 9.76
C ASP A 448 36.86 61.68 11.24
N GLY A 449 35.71 61.80 11.90
CA GLY A 449 35.57 62.06 13.33
C GLY A 449 35.81 63.52 13.70
N ASP A 450 35.69 64.45 12.75
CA ASP A 450 35.97 65.85 12.98
C ASP A 450 34.83 66.62 13.65
N GLY A 451 33.66 66.00 13.81
CA GLY A 451 32.46 66.61 14.38
C GLY A 451 31.46 67.15 13.36
N VAL A 452 31.72 67.03 12.06
CA VAL A 452 30.87 67.44 10.94
C VAL A 452 30.33 66.19 10.25
N THR A 453 29.03 66.16 9.94
CA THR A 453 28.46 65.03 9.22
C THR A 453 28.76 65.11 7.72
N ASN A 454 28.84 63.96 7.05
CA ASN A 454 29.10 63.88 5.61
C ASN A 454 28.08 64.70 4.79
N GLU A 455 26.82 64.80 5.20
CA GLU A 455 25.84 65.71 4.56
C GLU A 455 26.31 67.16 4.58
N LYS A 456 26.75 67.63 5.76
CA LYS A 456 27.14 69.01 5.98
C LYS A 456 28.44 69.34 5.27
N GLU A 457 29.36 68.39 5.19
CA GLU A 457 30.60 68.49 4.42
C GLU A 457 30.36 68.54 2.92
N ASN A 458 29.46 67.69 2.42
CA ASN A 458 29.02 67.74 1.02
C ASN A 458 28.42 69.11 0.64
N GLU A 459 27.69 69.74 1.56
CA GLU A 459 27.18 71.11 1.37
C GLU A 459 28.28 72.18 1.39
N ASP A 460 29.25 72.03 2.28
CA ASP A 460 30.34 73.00 2.48
C ASP A 460 31.49 72.81 1.47
N GLY A 461 31.53 71.65 0.81
CA GLY A 461 32.54 71.25 -0.17
C GLY A 461 33.87 70.85 0.47
N THR A 462 33.82 70.27 1.67
CA THR A 462 34.95 69.65 2.36
C THR A 462 35.01 68.14 2.09
N ASP A 463 36.08 67.47 2.51
CA ASP A 463 36.35 66.04 2.22
C ASP A 463 35.99 65.16 3.43
N PRO A 464 34.94 64.32 3.35
CA PRO A 464 34.46 63.51 4.49
C PRO A 464 35.41 62.43 5.03
N GLN A 465 36.62 62.32 4.47
CA GLN A 465 37.67 61.42 4.92
C GLN A 465 38.93 62.15 5.38
N ASP A 466 38.96 63.49 5.34
CA ASP A 466 40.09 64.29 5.78
C ASP A 466 39.72 65.11 7.04
N PRO A 467 40.13 64.66 8.25
CA PRO A 467 39.74 65.31 9.51
C PRO A 467 40.29 66.73 9.66
N CYS A 468 41.09 67.23 8.72
CA CYS A 468 41.61 68.59 8.67
C CYS A 468 40.99 69.45 7.57
N ASP A 469 40.10 68.91 6.73
CA ASP A 469 39.31 69.66 5.76
C ASP A 469 37.90 69.85 6.30
N PHE A 470 37.66 70.93 7.06
CA PHE A 470 36.35 71.14 7.67
C PHE A 470 36.00 72.61 7.89
N VAL A 471 34.72 72.84 8.20
CA VAL A 471 34.21 74.16 8.63
C VAL A 471 33.84 74.10 10.10
N LEU A 472 34.60 74.80 10.95
CA LEU A 472 34.40 74.80 12.42
C LEU A 472 32.96 75.18 12.85
N ASP A 473 32.30 76.10 12.14
CA ASP A 473 30.91 76.50 12.44
C ASP A 473 29.88 75.40 12.09
N SER A 474 30.29 74.38 11.34
CA SER A 474 29.47 73.25 10.87
C SER A 474 29.60 72.00 11.76
N GLN A 475 30.48 72.01 12.77
CA GLN A 475 30.56 70.95 13.76
C GLN A 475 29.26 70.88 14.58
N THR A 476 28.55 69.76 14.45
CA THR A 476 27.27 69.53 15.13
C THR A 476 27.22 68.24 15.93
N VAL A 477 28.18 67.34 15.71
CA VAL A 477 28.45 66.16 16.54
C VAL A 477 29.76 66.34 17.31
N ASP A 478 29.95 65.56 18.37
CA ASP A 478 31.15 65.67 19.20
C ASP A 478 32.36 65.07 18.46
N PRO A 479 33.45 65.82 18.20
CA PRO A 479 34.62 65.28 17.52
C PRO A 479 35.26 64.12 18.29
N ASP A 480 35.84 63.18 17.55
CA ASP A 480 36.45 61.98 18.08
C ASP A 480 37.79 62.26 18.79
N SER A 481 38.34 61.25 19.45
CA SER A 481 39.61 61.41 20.15
C SER A 481 40.82 61.57 19.23
N THR A 482 40.72 61.09 17.99
CA THR A 482 41.78 61.17 16.98
C THR A 482 41.94 62.61 16.53
N TRP A 483 40.86 63.22 16.04
CA TRP A 483 40.77 64.62 15.66
C TRP A 483 41.22 65.54 16.80
N ASN A 484 40.72 65.33 18.03
CA ASN A 484 41.08 66.15 19.18
C ASN A 484 42.60 66.17 19.47
N SER A 485 43.31 65.11 19.08
CA SER A 485 44.76 64.96 19.28
C SER A 485 45.61 65.36 18.07
N SER A 486 44.97 65.63 16.93
CA SER A 486 45.59 66.11 15.70
C SER A 486 45.93 67.61 15.79
N ASP A 487 46.79 68.08 14.88
CA ASP A 487 47.23 69.46 14.73
C ASP A 487 47.11 69.80 13.25
N CYS A 488 45.93 70.26 12.85
CA CYS A 488 45.58 70.42 11.43
C CYS A 488 46.29 71.60 10.76
N ASP A 489 46.62 72.65 11.51
CA ASP A 489 47.32 73.82 10.97
C ASP A 489 48.86 73.75 11.13
N GLY A 490 49.34 72.77 11.90
CA GLY A 490 50.76 72.46 12.11
C GLY A 490 51.47 73.46 13.01
N ASP A 491 50.74 74.21 13.84
CA ASP A 491 51.30 75.24 14.73
C ASP A 491 51.87 74.67 16.05
N GLY A 492 51.56 73.41 16.35
CA GLY A 492 51.98 72.67 17.54
C GLY A 492 51.00 72.70 18.71
N VAL A 493 49.78 73.22 18.52
CA VAL A 493 48.63 73.10 19.41
C VAL A 493 47.68 72.04 18.83
N THR A 494 47.07 71.22 19.69
CA THR A 494 46.11 70.20 19.22
C THR A 494 44.75 70.82 18.99
N ASN A 495 43.98 70.32 18.03
CA ASN A 495 42.63 70.81 17.70
C ASN A 495 41.71 70.89 18.96
N GLY A 496 41.83 69.92 19.87
CA GLY A 496 41.08 69.93 21.15
C GLY A 496 41.47 71.05 22.12
N ASP A 497 42.71 71.53 22.07
CA ASP A 497 43.15 72.70 22.86
C ASP A 497 42.69 74.01 22.19
N GLU A 498 42.63 74.05 20.86
CA GLU A 498 42.19 75.23 20.10
C GLU A 498 40.69 75.52 20.26
N THR A 499 39.86 74.48 20.30
CA THR A 499 38.42 74.59 20.53
C THR A 499 38.08 75.11 21.95
N GLU A 500 38.94 74.86 22.94
CA GLU A 500 38.79 75.42 24.30
C GLU A 500 39.27 76.88 24.42
N ASP A 501 40.29 77.27 23.66
CA ASP A 501 40.97 78.57 23.80
C ASP A 501 40.46 79.69 22.85
N GLY A 502 39.71 79.35 21.80
CA GLY A 502 38.89 80.27 21.00
C GLY A 502 39.56 80.95 19.81
#